data_AF-A0A7S1LNB6-F1
#
_entry.id   AF-A0A7S1LNB6-F1
#
_cell.length_a   1.000
_cell.length_b   1.000
_cell.length_c   1.000
_cell.angle_alpha   90.00
_cell.angle_beta   90.00
_cell.angle_gamma   90.00
#
_symmetry.space_group_name_H-M   'P 1'
#
loop_
_entity.id
_entity.type
_entity.pdbx_description
1 polymer ?
#
loop_
_entity_poly.entity_id
_entity_poly.type
_entity_poly.pdbx_seq_one_letter_code
_entity_poly.pdbx_strand_id
1 'polypeptide(L)'
;EDKSHGRVRVAFHGTKECHIDSILKTSLLRFGHPLNPCKTQADDGYFGSNKCGVYVSRYFDYTLKYSNDLAPLDEGQCAKVIMFKAVPGRSFRIEKLTNDTMGMKPTTGYHSHSSPSYLEWFLFDERQLCPEYVVELQAKIDTRTAADDE
;
A
#
# COMPACT_ATOMS: atom_id res chain seq x y z
N GLU A 1 6.18 -22.27 19.75
CA GLU A 1 6.24 -20.85 19.35
C GLU A 1 5.76 -20.71 17.92
N ASP A 2 4.83 -19.78 17.66
CA ASP A 2 4.31 -19.55 16.32
C ASP A 2 5.36 -18.82 15.46
N LYS A 3 5.90 -19.53 14.46
CA LYS A 3 6.94 -19.03 13.53
C LYS A 3 6.39 -18.00 12.51
N SER A 4 5.09 -17.66 12.57
CA SER A 4 4.42 -16.83 11.56
C SER A 4 4.82 -15.34 11.57
N HIS A 5 5.27 -14.79 12.71
CA HIS A 5 5.47 -13.35 12.87
C HIS A 5 6.68 -12.77 12.10
N GLY A 6 7.66 -13.58 11.72
CA GLY A 6 8.83 -13.12 10.94
C GLY A 6 8.68 -13.30 9.43
N ARG A 7 7.54 -13.79 8.95
CA ARG A 7 7.44 -14.25 7.57
C ARG A 7 7.30 -13.07 6.60
N VAL A 8 8.26 -12.92 5.70
CA VAL A 8 8.25 -11.94 4.62
C VAL A 8 7.05 -12.18 3.67
N ARG A 9 6.45 -11.09 3.19
CA ARG A 9 5.40 -11.06 2.17
C ARG A 9 5.76 -10.08 1.08
N VAL A 10 5.19 -10.28 -0.10
CA VAL A 10 5.17 -9.24 -1.13
C VAL A 10 4.07 -8.24 -0.78
N ALA A 11 4.36 -6.96 -0.96
CA ALA A 11 3.38 -5.89 -0.84
C ALA A 11 3.60 -4.83 -1.92
N PHE A 12 2.57 -4.05 -2.21
CA PHE A 12 2.55 -3.07 -3.28
C PHE A 12 2.11 -1.71 -2.75
N HIS A 13 2.67 -0.64 -3.32
CA HIS A 13 2.24 0.74 -3.05
C HIS A 13 2.15 1.51 -4.35
N GLY A 14 0.95 1.98 -4.68
CA GLY A 14 0.71 2.89 -5.80
C GLY A 14 0.86 4.33 -5.31
N THR A 15 1.49 5.17 -6.13
CA THR A 15 1.74 6.58 -5.84
C THR A 15 2.01 7.31 -7.15
N LYS A 16 1.98 8.65 -7.11
CA LYS A 16 2.37 9.46 -8.26
C LYS A 16 3.83 9.22 -8.62
N GLU A 17 4.13 9.22 -9.91
CA GLU A 17 5.47 8.95 -10.43
C GLU A 17 6.54 9.87 -9.82
N CYS A 18 6.21 11.15 -9.59
CA CYS A 18 7.11 12.11 -8.97
C CYS A 18 7.56 11.75 -7.53
N HIS A 19 6.87 10.82 -6.85
CA HIS A 19 7.24 10.37 -5.51
C HIS A 19 8.11 9.10 -5.51
N ILE A 20 8.19 8.36 -6.62
CA ILE A 20 8.84 7.05 -6.67
C ILE A 20 10.32 7.15 -6.26
N ASP A 21 11.07 8.06 -6.88
CA ASP A 21 12.50 8.22 -6.58
C ASP A 21 12.77 8.58 -5.12
N SER A 22 11.89 9.36 -4.50
CA SER A 22 12.00 9.67 -3.07
C SER A 22 11.81 8.40 -2.23
N ILE A 23 10.77 7.61 -2.53
CA ILE A 23 10.47 6.38 -1.79
C ILE A 23 11.58 5.33 -2.00
N LEU A 24 12.17 5.23 -3.19
CA LEU A 24 13.29 4.32 -3.41
C LEU A 24 14.54 4.71 -2.61
N LYS A 25 14.74 6.00 -2.35
CA LYS A 25 15.88 6.51 -1.56
C LYS A 25 15.68 6.36 -0.05
N THR A 26 14.46 6.57 0.44
CA THR A 26 14.19 6.68 1.89
C THR A 26 13.21 5.63 2.43
N SER A 27 12.76 4.69 1.60
CA SER A 27 11.60 3.81 1.83
C SER A 27 10.27 4.57 1.87
N LEU A 28 9.18 3.84 2.06
CA LEU A 28 7.85 4.43 2.26
C LEU A 28 7.74 4.91 3.72
N LEU A 29 7.56 6.22 3.90
CA LEU A 29 7.56 6.86 5.21
C LEU A 29 6.18 7.43 5.55
N ARG A 30 5.85 7.38 6.84
CA ARG A 30 4.67 7.98 7.46
C ARG A 30 4.73 9.50 7.35
N PHE A 31 3.56 10.13 7.44
CA PHE A 31 3.45 11.57 7.46
C PHE A 31 4.12 12.16 8.72
N GLY A 32 4.90 13.23 8.53
CA GLY A 32 5.67 13.87 9.59
C GLY A 32 7.03 13.23 9.88
N HIS A 33 7.43 12.15 9.19
CA HIS A 33 8.80 11.66 9.28
C HIS A 33 9.79 12.72 8.73
N PRO A 34 10.95 12.97 9.37
CA PRO A 34 11.89 14.03 8.94
C PRO A 34 12.36 13.92 7.48
N LEU A 35 12.48 12.69 6.98
CA LEU A 35 12.88 12.39 5.60
C LEU A 35 11.70 12.30 4.62
N ASN A 36 10.46 12.47 5.09
CA ASN A 36 9.29 12.50 4.20
C ASN A 36 9.13 13.92 3.62
N PRO A 37 9.20 14.09 2.28
CA PRO A 37 9.09 15.42 1.66
C PRO A 37 7.66 15.97 1.72
N CYS A 38 6.63 15.12 1.86
CA CYS A 38 5.23 15.54 1.87
C CYS A 38 4.92 16.43 3.09
N LYS A 39 4.46 17.66 2.82
CA LYS A 39 4.12 18.66 3.87
C LYS A 39 2.63 18.73 4.18
N THR A 40 1.80 18.18 3.31
CA THR A 40 0.35 18.11 3.47
C THR A 40 -0.06 16.69 3.77
N GLN A 41 -0.89 16.52 4.81
CA GLN A 41 -1.50 15.23 5.13
C GLN A 41 -2.58 14.93 4.08
N ALA A 42 -2.57 13.72 3.52
CA ALA A 42 -3.56 13.33 2.51
C ALA A 42 -4.94 13.04 3.13
N ASP A 43 -4.96 12.20 4.17
CA ASP A 43 -6.16 11.81 4.93
C ASP A 43 -5.76 11.35 6.35
N ASP A 44 -6.73 10.95 7.17
CA ASP A 44 -6.48 10.31 8.47
C ASP A 44 -6.31 8.78 8.38
N GLY A 45 -6.57 8.17 7.22
CA GLY A 45 -6.57 6.73 6.98
C GLY A 45 -7.81 5.98 7.48
N TYR A 46 -8.15 4.86 6.85
CA TYR A 46 -9.38 4.11 7.14
C TYR A 46 -9.31 3.20 8.37
N PHE A 47 -8.13 2.64 8.64
CA PHE A 47 -7.90 1.70 9.74
C PHE A 47 -6.50 1.83 10.34
N GLY A 48 -5.97 3.04 10.35
CA GLY A 48 -4.58 3.32 10.67
C GLY A 48 -4.25 4.78 10.37
N SER A 49 -3.71 5.51 11.34
CA SER A 49 -3.27 6.89 11.10
C SER A 49 -1.97 6.95 10.31
N ASN A 50 -1.94 7.72 9.22
CA ASN A 50 -0.71 7.95 8.44
C ASN A 50 0.40 8.67 9.22
N LYS A 51 0.16 9.16 10.45
CA LYS A 51 1.18 9.66 11.39
C LYS A 51 1.90 8.55 12.14
N CYS A 52 1.34 7.34 12.12
CA CYS A 52 1.78 6.21 12.94
C CYS A 52 2.23 5.00 12.12
N GLY A 53 2.29 5.11 10.79
CA GLY A 53 2.59 3.98 9.93
C GLY A 53 2.27 4.24 8.47
N VAL A 54 2.28 3.17 7.68
CA VAL A 54 2.17 3.23 6.22
C VAL A 54 1.22 2.16 5.68
N TYR A 55 0.53 2.49 4.60
CA TYR A 55 -0.38 1.58 3.90
C TYR A 55 0.32 0.92 2.72
N VAL A 56 0.16 -0.41 2.64
CA VAL A 56 0.55 -1.22 1.49
C VAL A 56 -0.55 -2.24 1.19
N SER A 57 -0.69 -2.60 -0.08
CA SER A 57 -1.61 -3.64 -0.51
C SER A 57 -0.89 -4.98 -0.66
N ARG A 58 -1.66 -6.05 -0.57
CA ARG A 58 -1.23 -7.41 -0.94
C ARG A 58 -1.36 -7.66 -2.45
N TYR A 59 -2.10 -6.80 -3.15
CA TYR A 59 -2.50 -6.99 -4.54
C TYR A 59 -2.03 -5.82 -5.39
N PHE A 60 -1.38 -6.13 -6.50
CA PHE A 60 -0.80 -5.16 -7.41
C PHE A 60 -1.88 -4.30 -8.08
N ASP A 61 -2.87 -4.94 -8.67
CA ASP A 61 -4.01 -4.32 -9.37
C ASP A 61 -4.80 -3.36 -8.48
N TYR A 62 -5.02 -3.71 -7.21
CA TYR A 62 -5.68 -2.85 -6.23
C TYR A 62 -4.97 -1.51 -6.05
N THR A 63 -3.64 -1.47 -6.19
CA THR A 63 -2.85 -0.25 -5.99
C THR A 63 -2.80 0.68 -7.20
N LEU A 64 -3.14 0.18 -8.40
CA LEU A 64 -3.01 0.96 -9.63
C LEU A 64 -3.82 2.27 -9.58
N LYS A 65 -5.00 2.24 -8.95
CA LYS A 65 -5.84 3.45 -8.78
C LYS A 65 -5.10 4.60 -8.10
N TYR A 66 -4.13 4.32 -7.21
CA TYR A 66 -3.37 5.38 -6.52
C TYR A 66 -2.21 5.94 -7.35
N SER A 67 -1.89 5.32 -8.48
CA SER A 67 -0.80 5.76 -9.36
C SER A 67 -1.23 6.90 -10.28
N ASN A 68 -2.54 7.09 -10.46
CA ASN A 68 -3.13 8.08 -11.37
C ASN A 68 -4.32 8.82 -10.74
N ASP A 69 -4.20 9.28 -9.48
CA ASP A 69 -5.24 10.10 -8.82
C ASP A 69 -6.66 9.51 -8.82
N LEU A 70 -6.77 8.18 -8.73
CA LEU A 70 -8.02 7.41 -8.82
C LEU A 70 -8.72 7.49 -10.18
N ALA A 71 -8.12 8.13 -11.17
CA ALA A 71 -8.59 8.16 -12.55
C ALA A 71 -8.12 6.90 -13.30
N PRO A 72 -8.96 6.34 -14.20
CA PRO A 72 -8.52 5.30 -15.11
C PRO A 72 -7.41 5.82 -16.03
N LEU A 73 -6.56 4.92 -16.52
CA LEU A 73 -5.58 5.23 -17.56
C LEU A 73 -6.26 5.19 -18.93
N ASP A 74 -5.87 6.11 -19.81
CA ASP A 74 -6.16 6.03 -21.23
C ASP A 74 -5.22 5.02 -21.91
N GLU A 75 -5.60 4.56 -23.12
CA GLU A 75 -4.74 3.68 -23.92
C GLU A 75 -3.35 4.26 -24.14
N GLY A 76 -2.32 3.43 -23.94
CA GLY A 76 -0.91 3.82 -24.11
C GLY A 76 -0.29 4.54 -22.90
N GLN A 77 -1.08 5.02 -21.94
CA GLN A 77 -0.55 5.58 -20.69
C GLN A 77 0.05 4.48 -19.80
N CYS A 78 1.05 4.86 -19.00
CA CYS A 78 1.69 3.95 -18.05
C CYS A 78 1.36 4.32 -16.60
N ALA A 79 1.27 3.32 -15.74
CA ALA A 79 1.33 3.47 -14.29
C ALA A 79 2.52 2.68 -13.73
N LYS A 80 3.07 3.20 -12.63
CA LYS A 80 4.16 2.57 -11.90
C LYS A 80 3.74 2.29 -10.45
N VAL A 81 4.06 1.10 -9.98
CA VAL A 81 3.81 0.65 -8.61
C VAL A 81 5.11 0.17 -8.00
N ILE A 82 5.34 0.50 -6.73
CA ILE A 82 6.53 0.02 -6.01
C ILE A 82 6.17 -1.31 -5.34
N MET A 83 6.97 -2.33 -5.58
CA MET A 83 6.89 -3.63 -4.93
C MET A 83 7.89 -3.70 -3.78
N PHE A 84 7.42 -4.16 -2.62
CA PHE A 84 8.20 -4.31 -1.40
C PHE A 84 8.24 -5.76 -0.93
N LYS A 85 9.34 -6.12 -0.26
CA LYS A 85 9.29 -7.12 0.80
C LYS A 85 8.76 -6.46 2.07
N ALA A 86 7.70 -7.02 2.62
CA ALA A 86 7.06 -6.56 3.85
C ALA A 86 7.14 -7.63 4.95
N VAL A 87 7.25 -7.20 6.21
CA VAL A 87 7.13 -8.07 7.39
C VAL A 87 5.96 -7.57 8.25
N PRO A 88 4.71 -7.97 7.95
CA PRO A 88 3.53 -7.46 8.66
C PRO A 88 3.46 -7.86 10.13
N GLY A 89 4.21 -8.89 10.54
CA GLY A 89 4.19 -9.40 11.90
C GLY A 89 2.83 -10.00 12.28
N ARG A 90 2.53 -9.95 13.58
CA ARG A 90 1.19 -10.24 14.09
C ARG A 90 0.24 -9.11 13.68
N SER A 91 -0.72 -9.40 12.81
CA SER A 91 -1.72 -8.42 12.36
C SER A 91 -2.98 -8.46 13.21
N PHE A 92 -3.46 -7.29 13.66
CA PHE A 92 -4.80 -7.14 14.20
C PHE A 92 -5.77 -7.03 13.02
N ARG A 93 -6.78 -7.88 12.97
CA ARG A 93 -7.76 -7.85 11.90
C ARG A 93 -8.83 -6.82 12.22
N ILE A 94 -9.07 -5.93 11.27
CA ILE A 94 -10.20 -5.01 11.30
C ILE A 94 -11.38 -5.76 10.70
N GLU A 95 -12.44 -5.99 11.48
CA GLU A 95 -13.60 -6.75 11.02
C GLU A 95 -14.53 -5.89 10.15
N LYS A 96 -14.62 -4.58 10.45
CA LYS A 96 -15.46 -3.64 9.72
C LYS A 96 -14.87 -2.24 9.79
N LEU A 97 -14.95 -1.49 8.70
CA LEU A 97 -14.63 -0.06 8.71
C LEU A 97 -15.80 0.71 9.32
N THR A 98 -15.53 1.47 10.38
CA THR A 98 -16.47 2.36 11.06
C THR A 98 -15.78 3.69 11.34
N ASN A 99 -16.53 4.68 11.83
CA ASN A 99 -15.93 5.95 12.27
C ASN A 99 -14.88 5.73 13.38
N ASP A 100 -15.01 4.67 14.19
CA ASP A 100 -14.06 4.34 15.25
C ASP A 100 -12.74 3.74 14.73
N THR A 101 -12.74 3.19 13.51
CA THR A 101 -11.51 2.66 12.90
C THR A 101 -10.73 3.72 12.13
N MET A 102 -11.38 4.83 11.74
CA MET A 102 -10.72 5.92 11.01
C MET A 102 -9.60 6.54 11.85
N GLY A 103 -8.40 6.60 11.27
CA GLY A 103 -7.21 7.09 11.97
C GLY A 103 -6.84 6.32 13.23
N MET A 104 -7.28 5.06 13.36
CA MET A 104 -6.98 4.23 14.52
C MET A 104 -5.46 4.16 14.77
N LYS A 105 -5.07 4.30 16.03
CA LYS A 105 -3.66 4.16 16.46
C LYS A 105 -3.24 2.69 16.45
N PRO A 106 -1.94 2.40 16.37
CA PRO A 106 -1.41 1.03 16.51
C PRO A 106 -2.00 0.29 17.70
N THR A 107 -2.55 -0.91 17.47
CA THR A 107 -3.11 -1.76 18.52
C THR A 107 -2.01 -2.47 19.29
N THR A 108 -2.00 -2.35 20.62
CA THR A 108 -1.00 -2.98 21.50
C THR A 108 -0.92 -4.49 21.30
N GLY A 109 0.31 -5.03 21.22
CA GLY A 109 0.57 -6.46 21.04
C GLY A 109 0.53 -6.95 19.59
N TYR A 110 0.31 -6.03 18.63
CA TYR A 110 0.33 -6.27 17.19
C TYR A 110 1.40 -5.41 16.51
N HIS A 111 1.66 -5.69 15.24
CA HIS A 111 2.66 -5.00 14.41
C HIS A 111 2.05 -4.39 13.14
N SER A 112 0.82 -4.73 12.83
CA SER A 112 0.07 -4.15 11.72
C SER A 112 -1.43 -4.30 11.94
N HIS A 113 -2.21 -3.53 11.20
CA HIS A 113 -3.63 -3.81 10.97
C HIS A 113 -3.82 -4.46 9.60
N SER A 114 -4.78 -5.38 9.48
CA SER A 114 -5.24 -5.93 8.19
C SER A 114 -6.64 -5.42 7.89
N SER A 115 -6.87 -4.99 6.65
CA SER A 115 -8.21 -4.54 6.22
C SER A 115 -9.24 -5.67 6.27
N PRO A 116 -10.56 -5.35 6.39
CA PRO A 116 -11.62 -6.37 6.43
C PRO A 116 -11.64 -7.31 5.22
N SER A 117 -11.34 -6.75 4.05
CA SER A 117 -11.28 -7.46 2.77
C SER A 117 -9.94 -8.16 2.52
N TYR A 118 -9.00 -8.09 3.47
CA TYR A 118 -7.66 -8.67 3.35
C TYR A 118 -6.82 -8.11 2.20
N LEU A 119 -7.22 -6.99 1.62
CA LEU A 119 -6.51 -6.35 0.51
C LEU A 119 -5.28 -5.58 0.96
N GLU A 120 -5.27 -5.09 2.20
CA GLU A 120 -4.28 -4.11 2.65
C GLU A 120 -3.74 -4.43 4.04
N TRP A 121 -2.52 -3.95 4.27
CA TRP A 121 -1.91 -3.82 5.59
C TRP A 121 -1.65 -2.34 5.89
N PHE A 122 -1.89 -1.97 7.13
CA PHE A 122 -1.30 -0.77 7.73
C PHE A 122 -0.18 -1.22 8.67
N LEU A 123 1.06 -0.92 8.31
CA LEU A 123 2.26 -1.30 9.05
C LEU A 123 2.64 -0.19 10.03
N PHE A 124 2.86 -0.54 11.30
CA PHE A 124 3.10 0.44 12.36
C PHE A 124 4.51 1.04 12.33
N ASP A 125 5.43 0.34 11.66
CA ASP A 125 6.83 0.74 11.54
C ASP A 125 7.26 0.64 10.07
N GLU A 126 7.77 1.73 9.53
CA GLU A 126 8.24 1.85 8.15
C GLU A 126 9.38 0.86 7.85
N ARG A 127 10.14 0.47 8.88
CA ARG A 127 11.22 -0.53 8.79
C ARG A 127 10.70 -1.94 8.51
N GLN A 128 9.38 -2.15 8.56
CA GLN A 128 8.75 -3.40 8.10
C GLN A 128 8.70 -3.51 6.57
N LEU A 129 9.17 -2.49 5.83
CA LEU A 129 9.21 -2.47 4.37
C LEU A 129 10.63 -2.32 3.83
N CYS A 130 10.90 -3.08 2.76
CA CYS A 130 12.08 -2.93 1.93
C CYS A 130 11.63 -2.84 0.46
N PRO A 131 11.82 -1.72 -0.24
CA PRO A 131 11.52 -1.61 -1.67
C PRO A 131 12.45 -2.53 -2.46
N GLU A 132 11.92 -3.20 -3.48
CA GLU A 132 12.67 -4.18 -4.29
C GLU A 132 12.59 -3.87 -5.78
N TYR A 133 11.40 -3.54 -6.28
CA TYR A 133 11.17 -3.30 -7.70
C TYR A 133 10.21 -2.13 -7.91
N VAL A 134 10.32 -1.49 -9.07
CA VAL A 134 9.26 -0.68 -9.66
C VAL A 134 8.67 -1.48 -10.81
N VAL A 135 7.37 -1.75 -10.74
CA VAL A 135 6.63 -2.44 -11.79
C VAL A 135 5.91 -1.39 -12.61
N GLU A 136 6.22 -1.34 -13.91
CA GLU A 136 5.55 -0.48 -14.88
C GLU A 136 4.52 -1.29 -15.67
N LEU A 137 3.33 -0.73 -15.85
CA LEU A 137 2.27 -1.29 -16.68
C LEU A 137 1.78 -0.23 -17.65
N GLN A 138 1.66 -0.61 -18.92
CA GLN A 138 1.03 0.21 -19.96
C GLN A 138 -0.43 -0.23 -20.16
N ALA A 139 -1.35 0.71 -20.10
CA ALA A 139 -2.75 0.46 -20.39
C ALA A 139 -2.96 0.13 -21.88
N LYS A 140 -3.74 -0.91 -22.13
CA LYS A 140 -4.21 -1.30 -23.46
C LYS A 140 -5.71 -1.51 -23.38
N ILE A 141 -6.44 -1.13 -24.43
CA ILE A 141 -7.85 -1.46 -24.52
C ILE A 141 -7.95 -2.98 -24.65
N ASP A 142 -8.72 -3.60 -23.75
CA ASP A 142 -9.10 -4.99 -23.94
C ASP A 142 -10.17 -5.04 -25.02
N THR A 143 -9.75 -5.31 -26.25
CA THR A 143 -10.66 -5.55 -27.39
C THR A 143 -11.10 -7.00 -27.46
N ARG A 144 -10.67 -7.85 -26.52
CA ARG A 144 -11.08 -9.25 -26.49
C ARG A 144 -12.57 -9.31 -26.15
N THR A 145 -13.24 -10.22 -26.83
CA THR A 145 -14.62 -10.57 -26.63
C THR A 145 -14.69 -11.91 -25.91
N ALA A 146 -15.85 -12.26 -25.34
CA ALA A 146 -16.06 -13.56 -24.71
C ALA A 146 -15.81 -14.75 -25.68
N ALA A 147 -15.82 -14.51 -27.00
CA ALA A 147 -15.50 -15.51 -28.02
C ALA A 147 -14.00 -15.77 -28.17
N ASP A 148 -13.13 -14.91 -27.62
CA ASP A 148 -11.67 -15.07 -27.66
C ASP A 148 -11.12 -15.94 -26.51
N ASP A 149 -12.00 -16.39 -25.59
CA ASP A 149 -11.66 -17.25 -24.44
C ASP A 149 -12.11 -18.73 -24.64
N GLU A 150 -12.61 -19.10 -25.83
CA GLU A 150 -12.90 -20.49 -26.28
C GLU A 150 -11.71 -21.14 -27.01
#